data_AF-A0A7W8XY01-F1
#
_entry.id   AF-A0A7W8XY01-F1
#
_cell.length_a   1.000
_cell.length_b   1.000
_cell.length_c   1.000
_cell.angle_alpha   90.00
_cell.angle_beta   90.00
_cell.angle_gamma   90.00
#
_symmetry.space_group_name_H-M   'P 1'
#
loop_
_entity.id
_entity.type
_entity.pdbx_description
1 polymer ?
#
loop_
_entity_poly.entity_id
_entity_poly.type
_entity_poly.pdbx_seq_one_letter_code
_entity_poly.pdbx_strand_id
1 'polypeptide(L)'
;MAKIPASSRQVLLLLTIRAALSQMDVPTRSSYVMAVVTEAERAAAASFTSVPRSLAAAASPALAGVLFAASYRAWPLLICGTLKIAYDLLLLLQFRHHKPPEER
;
A
#
# COMPACT_ATOMS: atom_id res chain seq x y z
N MET A 1 -27.38 -17.83 13.13
CA MET A 1 -26.03 -17.43 13.57
C MET A 1 -25.03 -18.40 12.92
N ALA A 2 -24.48 -18.05 11.76
CA ALA A 2 -23.69 -18.98 10.95
C ALA A 2 -22.33 -19.27 11.60
N LYS A 3 -22.03 -20.55 11.83
CA LYS A 3 -20.74 -21.03 12.35
C LYS A 3 -19.67 -20.75 11.29
N ILE A 4 -18.84 -19.75 11.54
CA ILE A 4 -17.66 -19.45 10.73
C ILE A 4 -16.66 -20.60 10.91
N PRO A 5 -16.27 -21.34 9.86
CA PRO A 5 -15.32 -22.44 9.98
C PRO A 5 -13.95 -21.93 10.47
N ALA A 6 -13.21 -22.75 11.20
CA ALA A 6 -11.96 -22.33 11.87
C ALA A 6 -10.92 -21.73 10.90
N SER A 7 -10.92 -22.17 9.64
CA SER A 7 -10.11 -21.60 8.55
C SER A 7 -10.44 -20.13 8.25
N SER A 8 -11.71 -19.74 8.31
CA SER A 8 -12.13 -18.38 8.01
C SER A 8 -11.73 -17.38 9.10
N ARG A 9 -11.57 -17.84 10.35
CA ARG A 9 -11.09 -16.99 11.45
C ARG A 9 -9.62 -16.63 11.27
N GLN A 10 -8.80 -17.58 10.82
CA GLN A 10 -7.40 -17.36 10.49
C GLN A 10 -7.26 -16.40 9.30
N VAL A 11 -8.08 -16.58 8.25
CA VAL A 11 -8.10 -15.65 7.10
C VAL A 11 -8.49 -14.25 7.53
N LEU A 12 -9.53 -14.09 8.35
CA LEU A 12 -9.94 -12.77 8.85
C LEU A 12 -8.80 -12.11 9.65
N LEU A 13 -8.19 -12.85 10.57
CA LEU A 13 -7.07 -12.36 11.37
C LEU A 13 -5.91 -11.88 10.49
N LEU A 14 -5.50 -12.72 9.52
CA LEU A 14 -4.42 -12.40 8.58
C LEU A 14 -4.76 -11.18 7.71
N LEU A 15 -5.99 -11.08 7.23
CA LEU A 15 -6.45 -9.93 6.44
C LEU A 15 -6.49 -8.64 7.27
N THR A 16 -6.91 -8.71 8.55
CA THR A 16 -6.91 -7.56 9.45
C THR A 16 -5.48 -7.11 9.78
N ILE A 17 -4.57 -8.04 10.10
CA ILE A 17 -3.15 -7.73 10.31
C ILE A 17 -2.57 -7.08 9.05
N ARG A 18 -2.84 -7.64 7.87
CA ARG A 18 -2.40 -7.08 6.58
C ARG A 18 -2.96 -5.67 6.36
N ALA A 19 -4.23 -5.45 6.68
CA ALA A 19 -4.88 -4.14 6.55
C ALA A 19 -4.25 -3.11 7.50
N ALA A 20 -3.95 -3.50 8.75
CA ALA A 20 -3.28 -2.64 9.72
C ALA A 20 -1.86 -2.27 9.26
N LEU A 21 -1.06 -3.27 8.87
CA LEU A 21 0.31 -3.06 8.36
C LEU A 21 0.31 -2.22 7.08
N SER A 22 -0.64 -2.45 6.17
CA SER A 22 -0.75 -1.68 4.92
C SER A 22 -1.10 -0.21 5.13
N GLN A 23 -1.64 0.17 6.30
CA GLN A 23 -2.03 1.55 6.60
C GLN A 23 -0.98 2.30 7.43
N MET A 24 0.05 1.63 7.96
CA MET A 24 1.01 2.22 8.90
C MET A 24 1.78 3.40 8.32
N ASP A 25 2.15 3.33 7.04
CA ASP A 25 2.97 4.36 6.39
C ASP A 25 2.15 5.52 5.79
N VAL A 26 0.84 5.32 5.63
CA VAL A 26 -0.05 6.28 4.96
C VAL A 26 -0.24 7.58 5.76
N PRO A 27 -0.68 7.55 7.04
CA PRO A 27 -0.88 8.77 7.81
C PRO A 27 0.45 9.47 8.11
N THR A 28 1.52 8.73 8.42
CA THR A 28 2.84 9.28 8.71
C THR A 28 3.42 10.04 7.52
N ARG A 29 3.38 9.46 6.32
CA ARG A 29 3.82 10.13 5.09
C ARG A 29 2.97 11.34 4.78
N SER A 30 1.66 11.26 4.98
CA SER A 30 0.74 12.37 4.72
C SER A 30 1.03 13.56 5.65
N SER A 31 1.21 13.32 6.95
CA SER A 31 1.56 14.36 7.91
C SER A 31 2.94 14.97 7.63
N TYR A 32 3.92 14.16 7.26
CA TYR A 32 5.25 14.66 6.89
C TYR A 32 5.19 15.59 5.67
N VAL A 33 4.50 15.20 4.59
CA VAL A 33 4.36 16.06 3.41
C VAL A 33 3.71 17.39 3.77
N MET A 34 2.66 17.40 4.61
CA MET A 34 2.00 18.65 5.01
C MET A 34 2.86 19.53 5.93
N ALA A 35 3.86 18.95 6.61
CA ALA A 35 4.80 19.68 7.45
C ALA A 35 5.92 20.36 6.64
N VAL A 36 6.32 19.79 5.50
CA VAL A 36 7.44 20.30 4.68
C VAL A 36 7.00 21.22 3.52
N VAL A 37 5.70 21.31 3.22
CA VAL A 37 5.16 22.20 2.18
C VAL A 37 4.57 23.48 2.79
N THR A 38 4.64 24.58 2.04
CA THR A 38 4.04 25.86 2.49
C THR A 38 2.51 25.76 2.52
N GLU A 39 1.85 26.61 3.32
CA GLU A 39 0.39 26.54 3.48
C GLU A 39 -0.37 26.68 2.16
N ALA A 40 0.12 27.54 1.26
CA ALA A 40 -0.44 27.74 -0.07
C ALA A 40 -0.32 26.50 -0.97
N GLU A 41 0.69 25.66 -0.75
CA GLU A 41 0.99 24.48 -1.58
C GLU A 41 0.34 23.19 -1.05
N ARG A 42 -0.16 23.17 0.19
CA ARG A 42 -0.75 21.97 0.83
C ARG A 42 -1.84 21.32 -0.03
N ALA A 43 -2.73 22.11 -0.63
CA ALA A 43 -3.80 21.59 -1.48
C ALA A 43 -3.26 20.92 -2.75
N ALA A 44 -2.24 21.52 -3.38
CA ALA A 44 -1.57 20.95 -4.54
C ALA A 44 -0.83 19.66 -4.14
N ALA A 45 -0.03 19.68 -3.08
CA ALA A 45 0.72 18.52 -2.58
C ALA A 45 -0.19 17.35 -2.17
N ALA A 46 -1.32 17.64 -1.52
CA ALA A 46 -2.33 16.65 -1.20
C ALA A 46 -2.94 16.04 -2.47
N SER A 47 -3.21 16.85 -3.50
CA SER A 47 -3.75 16.37 -4.78
C SER A 47 -2.72 15.51 -5.53
N PHE A 48 -1.47 15.95 -5.61
CA PHE A 48 -0.38 15.20 -6.26
C PHE A 48 -0.13 13.83 -5.64
N THR A 49 -0.36 13.68 -4.33
CA THR A 49 -0.19 12.40 -3.64
C THR A 49 -1.45 11.53 -3.62
N SER A 50 -2.65 12.13 -3.66
CA SER A 50 -3.92 11.41 -3.61
C SER A 50 -4.41 10.96 -4.98
N VAL A 51 -4.23 11.73 -6.05
CA VAL A 51 -4.77 11.41 -7.38
C VAL A 51 -4.21 10.09 -7.93
N PRO A 52 -2.89 9.84 -7.98
CA PRO A 52 -2.37 8.57 -8.47
C PRO A 52 -2.81 7.40 -7.59
N ARG A 53 -2.87 7.61 -6.26
CA ARG A 53 -3.34 6.60 -5.30
C ARG A 53 -4.79 6.22 -5.57
N SER A 54 -5.65 7.21 -5.77
CA SER A 54 -7.08 7.01 -6.05
C SER A 54 -7.30 6.33 -7.40
N LEU A 55 -6.53 6.70 -8.43
CA LEU A 55 -6.57 6.05 -9.74
C LEU A 55 -6.19 4.57 -9.63
N ALA A 56 -5.09 4.27 -8.93
CA ALA A 56 -4.67 2.90 -8.69
C ALA A 56 -5.74 2.11 -7.90
N ALA A 57 -6.33 2.72 -6.87
CA ALA A 57 -7.41 2.10 -6.09
C ALA A 57 -8.68 1.85 -6.93
N ALA A 58 -9.02 2.74 -7.86
CA ALA A 58 -10.16 2.59 -8.76
C ALA A 58 -9.93 1.52 -9.83
N ALA A 59 -8.70 1.41 -10.36
CA ALA A 59 -8.35 0.43 -11.39
C ALA A 59 -8.17 -0.99 -10.83
N SER A 60 -7.72 -1.12 -9.58
CA SER A 60 -7.36 -2.41 -8.97
C SER A 60 -8.48 -3.45 -8.96
N PRO A 61 -9.75 -3.14 -8.62
CA PRO A 61 -10.85 -4.11 -8.67
C PRO A 61 -11.13 -4.67 -10.07
N ALA A 62 -11.06 -3.82 -11.10
CA ALA A 62 -11.26 -4.25 -12.48
C ALA A 62 -10.14 -5.21 -12.93
N LEU A 63 -8.88 -4.85 -12.65
CA LEU A 63 -7.72 -5.69 -12.94
C LEU A 63 -7.79 -7.02 -12.17
N ALA A 64 -8.15 -7.00 -10.89
CA ALA A 64 -8.34 -8.20 -10.08
C ALA A 64 -9.46 -9.08 -10.66
N GLY A 65 -10.58 -8.50 -11.06
CA GLY A 65 -11.70 -9.21 -11.70
C GLY A 65 -11.28 -9.95 -12.97
N VAL A 66 -10.53 -9.29 -13.85
CA VAL A 66 -9.99 -9.90 -15.09
C VAL A 66 -9.06 -11.07 -14.76
N LEU A 67 -8.16 -10.90 -13.78
CA LEU A 67 -7.23 -11.96 -13.37
C LEU A 67 -7.94 -13.17 -12.74
N PHE A 68 -9.01 -12.95 -11.98
CA PHE A 68 -9.84 -14.03 -11.43
C PHE A 68 -10.63 -14.75 -12.53
N ALA A 69 -11.17 -14.02 -13.52
CA ALA A 69 -11.89 -14.60 -14.65
C ALA A 69 -11.00 -15.51 -15.51
N ALA A 70 -9.69 -15.24 -15.57
CA ALA A 70 -8.70 -16.06 -16.26
C ALA A 70 -8.32 -17.37 -15.52
N SER A 71 -9.09 -17.81 -14.50
CA SER A 71 -8.88 -19.03 -13.68
C SER A 71 -7.63 -19.06 -12.77
N TYR A 72 -6.90 -17.95 -12.62
CA TYR A 72 -5.72 -17.90 -11.75
C TYR A 72 -6.06 -17.35 -10.34
N ARG A 73 -6.63 -18.19 -9.47
CA ARG A 73 -7.08 -17.79 -8.12
C ARG A 73 -6.01 -17.11 -7.24
N ALA A 74 -4.72 -17.42 -7.44
CA ALA A 74 -3.63 -16.87 -6.63
C ALA A 74 -2.86 -15.72 -7.31
N TRP A 75 -3.05 -15.49 -8.62
CA TRP A 75 -2.26 -14.51 -9.38
C TRP A 75 -2.34 -13.08 -8.85
N PRO A 76 -3.53 -12.54 -8.49
CA PRO A 76 -3.60 -11.18 -7.96
C PRO A 76 -2.75 -11.01 -6.70
N LEU A 77 -2.72 -12.03 -5.82
CA LEU A 77 -1.94 -12.00 -4.59
C LEU A 77 -0.43 -12.12 -4.88
N LEU A 78 -0.04 -13.02 -5.78
CA LEU A 78 1.36 -13.22 -6.17
C LEU A 78 1.94 -11.99 -6.89
N ILE A 79 1.20 -11.42 -7.85
CA ILE A 79 1.62 -10.21 -8.58
C ILE A 79 1.75 -9.03 -7.61
N CYS A 80 0.72 -8.75 -6.80
CA CYS A 80 0.76 -7.65 -5.85
C CYS A 80 1.85 -7.84 -4.78
N GLY A 81 2.03 -9.06 -4.27
CA GLY A 81 3.06 -9.38 -3.29
C GLY A 81 4.47 -9.21 -3.86
N THR A 82 4.71 -9.71 -5.07
CA THR A 82 6.00 -9.56 -5.76
C THR A 82 6.32 -8.10 -6.03
N LEU A 83 5.32 -7.32 -6.45
CA LEU A 83 5.48 -5.89 -6.70
C LEU A 83 5.83 -5.11 -5.41
N LYS A 84 5.19 -5.45 -4.28
CA LYS A 84 5.50 -4.85 -2.97
C LYS A 84 6.93 -5.15 -2.52
N ILE A 85 7.35 -6.42 -2.63
CA ILE A 85 8.70 -6.84 -2.26
C ILE A 85 9.74 -6.12 -3.13
N ALA A 86 9.52 -6.06 -4.45
CA ALA A 86 10.42 -5.35 -5.36
C ALA A 86 10.54 -3.86 -4.99
N TYR A 87 9.42 -3.19 -4.67
CA TYR A 87 9.41 -1.81 -4.22
C TYR A 87 10.22 -1.62 -2.93
N ASP A 88 10.00 -2.47 -1.92
CA ASP A 88 10.69 -2.39 -0.63
C ASP A 88 12.20 -2.65 -0.80
N LEU A 89 12.60 -3.58 -1.68
CA LEU A 89 14.00 -3.85 -2.02
C LEU A 89 14.66 -2.68 -2.75
N LEU A 90 13.97 -2.07 -3.73
CA LEU A 90 14.44 -0.88 -4.42
C LEU A 90 14.66 0.27 -3.44
N LEU A 91 13.70 0.49 -2.54
CA LEU A 91 13.77 1.54 -1.53
C LEU A 91 14.94 1.28 -0.56
N LEU A 92 15.08 0.04 -0.08
CA LEU A 92 16.22 -0.36 0.74
C LEU A 92 17.56 -0.11 0.02
N LEU A 93 17.70 -0.51 -1.24
CA LEU A 93 18.94 -0.32 -2.00
C LEU A 93 19.29 1.16 -2.20
N GLN A 94 18.29 1.99 -2.49
CA GLN A 94 18.45 3.43 -2.69
C GLN A 94 18.85 4.15 -1.39
N PHE A 95 18.17 3.84 -0.27
CA PHE A 95 18.44 4.49 1.01
C PHE A 95 19.60 3.87 1.79
N ARG A 96 20.05 2.65 1.49
CA ARG A 96 21.18 2.00 2.18
C ARG A 96 22.49 2.79 2.10
N HIS A 97 22.65 3.63 1.08
CA HIS A 97 23.86 4.48 0.93
C HIS A 97 23.58 5.98 1.18
N HIS A 98 22.34 6.36 1.49
CA HIS A 98 21.99 7.72 1.86
C HIS A 98 21.83 7.81 3.38
N LYS A 99 22.90 8.26 4.07
CA LYS A 99 22.81 8.62 5.49
C LYS A 99 21.93 9.86 5.63
N PRO A 100 20.88 9.85 6.46
CA PRO A 100 20.09 11.04 6.76
C PRO A 100 21.01 12.15 7.28
N PRO A 101 20.80 13.42 6.88
CA PRO A 101 21.59 14.56 7.37
C PRO A 101 21.46 14.79 8.88
N GLU A 102 20.49 14.12 9.53
CA GLU A 102 20.22 14.13 10.97
C GLU A 102 21.18 13.23 11.78
N GLU A 103 21.89 12.30 11.13
CA GLU A 103 22.88 11.39 11.74
C GLU A 103 24.33 11.79 11.40
N ARG A 104 24.57 13.08 11.13
CA ARG A 104 25.91 13.68 11.02
C ARG A 104 26.30 14.42 12.29
#